data_AF-J0L620-F1
#
_entry.id   AF-J0L620-F1
#
_cell.length_a   1.000
_cell.length_b   1.000
_cell.length_c   1.000
_cell.angle_alpha   90.00
_cell.angle_beta   90.00
_cell.angle_gamma   90.00
#
_symmetry.space_group_name_H-M   'P 1'
#
loop_
_entity.id
_entity.type
_entity.pdbx_description
1 polymer ?
#
loop_
_entity_poly.entity_id
_entity_poly.type
_entity_poly.pdbx_seq_one_letter_code
_entity_poly.pdbx_strand_id
1 'polypeptide(L)'
;NYLDKYLRLVAIGEGFKNIDKLTEKTLLKNYPSIDWRGVKGVRDILSHHYFNINAETIFDICDTKVEELLEVTEKIILDLD
;
A
#
# COMPACT_ATOMS: atom_id res chain seq x y z
N ASN A 1 -13.40 8.52 9.89
CA ASN A 1 -12.56 8.50 11.11
C ASN A 1 -11.12 8.25 10.67
N TYR A 2 -10.16 9.07 11.11
CA TYR A 2 -8.73 8.92 10.78
C TYR A 2 -8.13 7.57 11.20
N LEU A 3 -8.54 7.03 12.36
CA LEU A 3 -8.10 5.71 12.83
C LEU A 3 -8.54 4.57 11.90
N ASP A 4 -9.74 4.67 11.32
CA ASP A 4 -10.22 3.69 10.33
C ASP A 4 -9.38 3.75 9.05
N LYS A 5 -9.05 4.95 8.55
CA LYS A 5 -8.16 5.11 7.39
C LYS A 5 -6.76 4.55 7.68
N TYR A 6 -6.21 4.81 8.87
CA TYR A 6 -4.94 4.24 9.31
C TYR A 6 -4.96 2.70 9.27
N LEU A 7 -5.97 2.08 9.89
CA LEU A 7 -6.13 0.63 9.93
C LEU A 7 -6.21 0.02 8.52
N ARG A 8 -6.93 0.66 7.59
CA ARG A 8 -7.02 0.23 6.19
C ARG A 8 -5.67 0.29 5.48
N LEU A 9 -4.91 1.38 5.63
CA LEU A 9 -3.58 1.49 5.02
C LEU A 9 -2.64 0.39 5.54
N VAL A 10 -2.66 0.12 6.84
CA VAL A 10 -1.88 -0.98 7.44
C VAL A 10 -2.29 -2.33 6.85
N ALA A 11 -3.59 -2.59 6.70
CA ALA A 11 -4.10 -3.83 6.12
C ALA A 11 -3.68 -4.00 4.65
N ILE A 12 -3.72 -2.92 3.86
CA ILE A 12 -3.25 -2.91 2.46
C ILE A 12 -1.76 -3.28 2.39
N GLY A 13 -0.92 -2.62 3.19
CA GLY A 13 0.52 -2.89 3.20
C GLY A 13 0.84 -4.34 3.58
N GLU A 14 0.18 -4.89 4.59
CA GLU A 14 0.36 -6.29 5.00
C GLU A 14 -0.14 -7.27 3.94
N GLY A 15 -1.27 -6.96 3.26
CA GLY A 15 -1.78 -7.74 2.13
C GLY A 15 -0.75 -7.88 1.01
N PHE A 16 -0.17 -6.77 0.55
CA PHE A 16 0.86 -6.80 -0.49
C PHE A 16 2.15 -7.49 -0.04
N LYS A 17 2.51 -7.39 1.23
CA LYS A 17 3.66 -8.13 1.78
C LYS A 17 3.44 -9.64 1.73
N ASN A 18 2.22 -10.10 2.00
CA ASN A 18 1.85 -11.50 1.88
C ASN A 18 1.84 -11.96 0.42
N ILE A 19 1.28 -11.18 -0.51
CA ILE A 19 1.33 -11.47 -1.96
C ILE A 19 2.77 -11.58 -2.46
N ASP A 20 3.64 -10.64 -2.08
CA ASP A 20 5.05 -10.64 -2.46
C ASP A 20 5.79 -11.88 -1.93
N LYS A 21 5.42 -12.35 -0.73
CA LYS A 21 5.95 -13.60 -0.17
C LYS A 21 5.42 -14.82 -0.90
N LEU A 22 4.10 -14.90 -1.13
CA LEU A 22 3.44 -16.03 -1.80
C LEU A 22 3.93 -16.22 -3.24
N THR A 23 4.25 -15.11 -3.92
CA THR A 23 4.74 -15.11 -5.30
C THR A 23 6.25 -15.14 -5.40
N GLU A 24 6.97 -15.41 -4.30
CA GLU A 24 8.44 -15.43 -4.24
C GLU A 24 9.09 -14.17 -4.83
N LYS A 25 8.45 -13.01 -4.63
CA LYS A 25 8.88 -11.69 -5.14
C LYS A 25 8.91 -11.58 -6.66
N THR A 26 8.16 -12.44 -7.36
CA THR A 26 8.16 -12.50 -8.83
C THR A 26 6.98 -11.80 -9.49
N LEU A 27 5.87 -11.57 -8.78
CA LEU A 27 4.69 -10.92 -9.36
C LEU A 27 4.85 -9.41 -9.41
N LEU A 28 5.09 -8.76 -8.26
CA LEU A 28 5.07 -7.30 -8.14
C LEU A 28 6.15 -6.60 -8.98
N LYS A 29 7.29 -7.27 -9.23
CA LYS A 29 8.37 -6.75 -10.09
C LYS A 29 7.93 -6.46 -11.53
N ASN A 30 6.83 -7.06 -11.98
CA ASN A 30 6.28 -6.87 -13.32
C ASN A 30 5.46 -5.57 -13.42
N TYR A 31 5.19 -4.90 -12.29
CA TYR A 31 4.38 -3.68 -12.22
C TYR A 31 5.20 -2.53 -11.57
N PRO A 32 6.26 -2.03 -12.24
CA PRO A 32 7.24 -1.13 -11.63
C PRO A 32 6.74 0.32 -11.43
N SER A 33 5.52 0.66 -11.89
CA SER A 33 4.92 1.99 -11.65
C SER A 33 4.65 2.24 -10.17
N ILE A 34 4.41 1.19 -9.39
CA ILE A 34 4.17 1.28 -7.95
C ILE A 34 5.46 1.09 -7.16
N ASP A 35 5.70 1.97 -6.18
CA ASP A 35 6.71 1.73 -5.15
C ASP A 35 6.23 0.66 -4.15
N TRP A 36 6.42 -0.60 -4.53
CA TRP A 36 6.06 -1.74 -3.67
C TRP A 36 6.81 -1.77 -2.35
N ARG A 37 8.01 -1.16 -2.27
CA ARG A 37 8.73 -1.07 -1.00
C ARG A 37 8.01 -0.10 -0.06
N GLY A 38 7.58 1.05 -0.56
CA GLY A 38 6.75 2.02 0.16
C GLY A 38 5.42 1.42 0.61
N VAL A 39 4.69 0.75 -0.29
CA VAL A 39 3.39 0.12 0.02
C VAL A 39 3.52 -0.91 1.15
N LYS A 40 4.48 -1.84 1.04
CA LYS A 40 4.74 -2.85 2.09
C LYS A 40 5.29 -2.25 3.38
N GLY A 41 5.94 -1.09 3.29
CA GLY A 41 6.54 -0.36 4.41
C GLY A 41 5.60 0.64 5.08
N VAL A 42 4.34 0.75 4.66
CA VAL A 42 3.42 1.80 5.13
C VAL A 42 3.25 1.80 6.65
N ARG A 43 3.23 0.62 7.29
CA ARG A 43 3.20 0.52 8.75
C ARG A 43 4.45 1.15 9.38
N ASP A 44 5.63 0.92 8.81
CA ASP A 44 6.89 1.40 9.38
C ASP A 44 7.01 2.93 9.19
N ILE A 45 6.47 3.47 8.09
CA ILE A 45 6.29 4.91 7.85
C ILE A 45 5.30 5.50 8.88
N LEU A 46 4.14 4.86 9.05
CA LEU A 46 3.08 5.38 9.90
C LEU A 46 3.35 5.23 11.42
N SER A 47 4.18 4.27 11.83
CA SER A 47 4.49 4.02 13.26
C SER A 47 5.62 4.89 13.79
N HIS A 48 6.68 5.13 13.00
CA HIS A 48 7.80 5.99 13.43
C HIS A 48 7.41 7.46 13.51
N HIS A 49 6.49 7.90 12.66
CA HIS A 49 6.00 9.27 12.69
C HIS A 49 4.74 9.43 13.54
N TYR A 50 4.15 8.38 14.14
CA TYR A 50 2.83 8.42 14.81
C TYR A 50 2.65 9.54 15.85
N PHE A 51 3.72 10.00 16.49
CA PHE A 51 3.68 11.15 17.42
C PHE A 51 3.52 12.52 16.73
N ASN A 52 3.87 12.61 15.44
CA ASN A 52 3.84 13.79 14.58
C ASN A 52 3.05 13.58 13.27
N ILE A 53 2.41 12.43 13.04
CA ILE A 53 1.53 12.24 11.88
C ILE A 53 0.27 13.05 12.13
N ASN A 54 0.35 14.24 11.57
CA ASN A 54 -0.76 15.05 11.19
C ASN A 54 -1.75 14.20 10.35
N ALA A 55 -3.04 14.33 10.66
CA ALA A 55 -4.12 13.69 9.90
C ALA A 55 -3.95 13.89 8.38
N GLU A 56 -3.46 15.06 7.97
CA GLU A 56 -3.11 15.44 6.60
C GLU A 56 -2.26 14.38 5.89
N THR A 57 -1.22 13.82 6.49
CA THR A 57 -0.38 12.82 5.80
C THR A 57 -1.15 11.53 5.45
N ILE A 58 -2.05 11.07 6.32
CA ILE A 58 -2.91 9.91 5.98
C ILE A 58 -3.92 10.28 4.90
N PHE A 59 -4.48 11.49 4.97
CA PHE A 59 -5.39 11.97 3.96
C PHE A 59 -4.68 12.09 2.61
N ASP A 60 -3.48 12.67 2.54
CA ASP A 60 -2.67 12.81 1.33
C ASP A 60 -2.33 11.45 0.71
N ILE A 61 -1.93 10.46 1.50
CA ILE A 61 -1.69 9.09 1.02
C ILE A 61 -2.98 8.50 0.44
N CYS A 62 -4.10 8.63 1.16
CA CYS A 62 -5.39 8.13 0.69
C CYS A 62 -5.85 8.81 -0.60
N ASP A 63 -5.62 10.12 -0.75
CA ASP A 63 -6.13 10.92 -1.87
C ASP A 63 -5.24 10.79 -3.12
N THR A 64 -3.92 10.62 -2.94
CA THR A 64 -2.97 10.67 -4.06
C THR A 64 -2.39 9.32 -4.47
N LYS A 65 -2.40 8.31 -3.58
CA LYS A 65 -1.67 7.04 -3.81
C LYS A 65 -2.57 5.81 -3.86
N VAL A 66 -3.75 5.86 -3.25
CA VAL A 66 -4.64 4.68 -3.22
C VAL A 66 -5.30 4.44 -4.57
N GLU A 67 -5.60 5.47 -5.35
CA GLU A 67 -6.19 5.33 -6.69
C GLU A 67 -5.23 4.63 -7.66
N GLU A 68 -3.99 5.11 -7.77
CA GLU A 68 -2.94 4.47 -8.58
C GLU A 68 -2.71 3.01 -8.17
N LEU A 69 -2.71 2.74 -6.86
CA LEU A 69 -2.57 1.38 -6.34
C LEU A 69 -3.76 0.49 -6.72
N LEU A 70 -4.98 1.02 -6.69
CA LEU A 70 -6.19 0.29 -7.06
C LEU A 70 -6.15 -0.09 -8.54
N GLU A 71 -5.87 0.86 -9.44
CA GLU A 71 -5.79 0.62 -10.88
C GLU A 71 -4.76 -0.48 -11.22
N VAL A 72 -3.58 -0.43 -10.61
CA VAL A 72 -2.55 -1.46 -10.82
C VAL A 72 -2.97 -2.80 -10.21
N THR A 73 -3.71 -2.81 -9.10
CA THR A 73 -4.24 -4.05 -8.51
C THR A 73 -5.26 -4.71 -9.44
N GLU A 74 -6.17 -3.93 -10.01
CA GLU A 74 -7.14 -4.43 -10.99
C GLU A 74 -6.43 -4.96 -12.24
N LYS A 75 -5.39 -4.27 -12.71
CA LYS A 75 -4.53 -4.77 -13.79
C LYS A 75 -3.87 -6.10 -13.44
N ILE A 76 -3.33 -6.25 -12.22
CA ILE A 76 -2.73 -7.51 -11.76
C ILE A 76 -3.75 -8.64 -11.81
N ILE A 77 -4.99 -8.40 -11.38
CA ILE A 77 -6.06 -9.40 -11.42
C ILE A 77 -6.37 -9.79 -12.88
N LEU A 78 -6.54 -8.81 -13.76
CA LEU A 78 -6.81 -9.04 -15.18
C LEU A 78 -5.70 -9.80 -15.91
N ASP A 79 -4.43 -9.53 -15.57
CA ASP A 79 -3.28 -10.19 -16.18
C ASP A 79 -3.08 -11.64 -15.64
N LEU A 80 -3.81 -12.04 -14.58
CA LEU A 80 -3.78 -13.39 -13.98
C LEU A 80 -4.96 -14.29 -14.39
N ASP A 81 -6.06 -13.71 -14.86
CA ASP A 81 -7.22 -14.42 -15.44
C ASP A 81 -6.92 -14.95 -16.86
#